data_AF-A0A7W0DBB1-F1
#
_entry.id   AF-A0A7W0DBB1-F1
#
_cell.length_a   1.000
_cell.length_b   1.000
_cell.length_c   1.000
_cell.angle_alpha   90.00
_cell.angle_beta   90.00
_cell.angle_gamma   90.00
#
_symmetry.space_group_name_H-M   'P 1'
#
loop_
_entity.id
_entity.type
_entity.pdbx_description
1 polymer ?
#
loop_
_entity_poly.entity_id
_entity_poly.type
_entity_poly.pdbx_seq_one_letter_code
_entity_poly.pdbx_strand_id
1 'polypeptide(L)'
;MIDKTIKSRAVMFVKSEMERVVRDLESGIITRDQAIGSLNTLFNIASGIEDTMQMQMICRMISYIRTTSFYGQIKKMYANKMFHDQPAPSSAPVQVPAAEEIAVSSMKILEKIVR
;
A
#
# COMPACT_ATOMS: atom_id res chain seq x y z
N MET A 1 6.56 29.10 4.03
CA MET A 1 5.92 28.61 2.80
C MET A 1 7.02 28.04 1.90
N ILE A 2 6.95 26.75 1.55
CA ILE A 2 7.94 26.15 0.66
C ILE A 2 7.76 26.72 -0.75
N ASP A 3 8.86 27.05 -1.41
CA ASP A 3 8.84 27.54 -2.78
C ASP A 3 8.15 26.53 -3.71
N LYS A 4 7.24 27.02 -4.56
CA LYS A 4 6.43 26.16 -5.44
C LYS A 4 7.28 25.36 -6.42
N THR A 5 8.40 25.94 -6.89
CA THR A 5 9.34 25.28 -7.82
C THR A 5 10.08 24.17 -7.09
N ILE A 6 10.56 24.43 -5.88
CA ILE A 6 11.22 23.43 -5.03
C ILE A 6 10.26 22.26 -4.74
N LYS A 7 9.02 22.57 -4.34
CA LYS A 7 7.98 21.55 -4.12
C LYS A 7 7.74 20.70 -5.37
N SER A 8 7.57 21.33 -6.53
CA SER A 8 7.37 20.61 -7.81
C SER A 8 8.55 19.69 -8.15
N ARG A 9 9.79 20.16 -7.99
CA ARG A 9 11.00 19.34 -8.22
C ARG A 9 11.10 18.18 -7.25
N ALA A 10 10.80 18.41 -5.97
CA ALA A 10 10.79 17.36 -4.96
C ALA A 10 9.74 16.28 -5.28
N VAL A 11 8.55 16.65 -5.74
CA VAL A 11 7.53 15.68 -6.18
C VAL A 11 8.01 14.87 -7.38
N MET A 12 8.63 15.51 -8.39
CA MET A 12 9.19 14.79 -9.54
C MET A 12 10.29 13.80 -9.12
N PHE A 13 11.17 14.23 -8.23
CA PHE A 13 12.21 13.37 -7.67
C PHE A 13 11.60 12.17 -6.95
N VAL A 14 10.68 12.39 -6.00
CA VAL A 14 10.02 11.30 -5.24
C VAL A 14 9.40 10.27 -6.19
N LYS A 15 8.66 10.70 -7.21
CA LYS A 15 8.05 9.78 -8.19
C LYS A 15 9.09 8.96 -8.96
N SER A 16 10.14 9.62 -9.47
CA SER A 16 11.21 8.95 -10.23
C SER A 16 11.94 7.92 -9.37
N GLU A 17 12.22 8.27 -8.11
CA GLU A 17 12.90 7.39 -7.17
C GLU A 17 12.02 6.21 -6.74
N MET A 18 10.72 6.42 -6.53
CA MET A 18 9.78 5.33 -6.25
C MET A 18 9.79 4.31 -7.39
N GLU A 19 9.74 4.76 -8.64
CA GLU A 19 9.81 3.88 -9.80
C GLU A 19 11.15 3.13 -9.89
N ARG A 20 12.27 3.80 -9.58
CA ARG A 20 13.58 3.14 -9.54
C ARG A 20 13.61 2.06 -8.47
N VAL A 21 13.20 2.36 -7.24
CA VAL A 21 13.18 1.39 -6.13
C VAL A 21 12.37 0.16 -6.50
N VAL A 22 11.21 0.33 -7.14
CA VAL A 22 10.39 -0.82 -7.58
C VAL A 22 11.10 -1.64 -8.65
N ARG A 23 11.71 -1.00 -9.66
CA ARG A 23 12.47 -1.73 -10.69
C ARG A 23 13.66 -2.49 -10.11
N ASP A 24 14.39 -1.87 -9.20
CA ASP A 24 15.57 -2.45 -8.58
C ASP A 24 15.17 -3.63 -7.68
N LEU A 25 14.02 -3.52 -7.00
CA LEU A 25 13.46 -4.61 -6.20
C LEU A 25 12.94 -5.76 -7.10
N GLU A 26 12.24 -5.45 -8.19
CA GLU A 26 11.74 -6.42 -9.17
C GLU A 26 12.88 -7.21 -9.85
N SER A 27 14.01 -6.55 -10.12
CA SER A 27 15.19 -7.16 -10.72
C SER A 27 16.11 -7.86 -9.73
N GLY A 28 15.86 -7.72 -8.43
CA GLY A 28 16.70 -8.30 -7.37
C GLY A 28 18.02 -7.55 -7.12
N ILE A 29 18.20 -6.35 -7.69
CA ILE A 29 19.35 -5.48 -7.42
C ILE A 29 19.38 -5.06 -5.95
N ILE A 30 18.21 -4.81 -5.37
CA ILE A 30 18.04 -4.48 -3.95
C ILE A 30 17.17 -5.50 -3.23
N THR A 31 17.43 -5.67 -1.95
CA THR A 31 16.60 -6.53 -1.07
C THR A 31 15.32 -5.82 -0.62
N ARG A 32 14.38 -6.60 -0.08
CA ARG A 32 13.14 -6.07 0.51
C ARG A 32 13.40 -4.96 1.53
N ASP A 33 14.36 -5.17 2.44
CA ASP A 33 14.66 -4.22 3.51
C ASP A 33 15.29 -2.93 2.97
N GLN A 34 16.17 -3.05 1.96
CA GLN A 34 16.74 -1.88 1.27
C GLN A 34 15.67 -1.07 0.53
N ALA A 35 14.71 -1.74 -0.10
CA ALA A 35 13.58 -1.08 -0.75
C ALA A 35 12.70 -0.34 0.28
N ILE A 36 12.34 -0.98 1.39
CA ILE A 36 11.58 -0.34 2.48
C ILE A 36 12.33 0.85 3.07
N GLY A 37 13.64 0.72 3.31
CA GLY A 37 14.50 1.81 3.78
C GLY A 37 14.51 2.99 2.81
N SER A 38 14.66 2.72 1.51
CA SER A 38 14.62 3.74 0.46
C SER A 38 13.26 4.46 0.43
N LEU A 39 12.16 3.70 0.49
CA LEU A 39 10.81 4.25 0.54
C LEU A 39 10.56 5.10 1.79
N ASN A 40 11.07 4.72 2.96
CA ASN A 40 10.97 5.54 4.17
C ASN A 40 11.70 6.88 4.02
N THR A 41 12.85 6.93 3.34
CA THR A 41 13.53 8.19 3.04
C THR A 41 12.66 9.06 2.11
N LEU A 42 12.04 8.47 1.08
CA LEU A 42 11.13 9.21 0.21
C LEU A 42 9.88 9.71 0.96
N PHE A 43 9.39 8.95 1.94
CA PHE A 43 8.30 9.37 2.81
C PHE A 43 8.68 10.61 3.62
N ASN A 44 9.89 10.65 4.18
CA ASN A 44 10.37 11.81 4.93
C ASN A 44 10.49 13.06 4.05
N ILE A 45 10.94 12.90 2.79
CA ILE A 45 10.97 13.99 1.82
C ILE A 45 9.54 14.48 1.51
N ALA A 46 8.62 13.54 1.21
CA ALA A 46 7.21 13.85 0.94
C ALA A 46 6.54 14.55 2.13
N SER A 47 6.83 14.10 3.36
CA SER A 47 6.38 14.73 4.61
C SER A 47 6.97 16.13 4.76
N GLY A 48 8.24 16.32 4.44
CA GLY A 48 8.91 17.62 4.52
C GLY A 48 8.35 18.67 3.55
N ILE A 49 7.74 18.23 2.43
CA ILE A 49 7.05 19.11 1.48
C ILE A 49 5.53 19.12 1.63
N GLU A 50 5.00 18.47 2.67
CA GLU A 50 3.57 18.33 2.95
C GLU A 50 2.79 17.80 1.72
N ASP A 51 3.32 16.76 1.06
CA ASP A 51 2.62 16.04 -0.01
C ASP A 51 2.00 14.74 0.51
N THR A 52 0.78 14.87 1.02
CA THR A 52 0.02 13.76 1.61
C THR A 52 -0.28 12.64 0.61
N MET A 53 -0.42 12.98 -0.67
CA MET A 53 -0.69 11.99 -1.72
C MET A 53 0.53 11.08 -1.91
N GLN A 54 1.73 11.64 -2.01
CA GLN A 54 2.96 10.85 -2.09
C GLN A 54 3.20 10.04 -0.80
N MET A 55 2.98 10.64 0.37
CA MET A 55 3.10 9.93 1.66
C MET A 55 2.22 8.67 1.72
N GLN A 56 0.92 8.80 1.41
CA GLN A 56 -0.02 7.67 1.43
C GLN A 56 0.37 6.58 0.42
N MET A 57 0.82 6.99 -0.75
CA MET A 57 1.26 6.08 -1.81
C MET A 57 2.48 5.26 -1.37
N ILE A 58 3.46 5.91 -0.74
CA ILE A 58 4.64 5.26 -0.21
C ILE A 58 4.27 4.26 0.90
N CYS A 59 3.40 4.64 1.84
CA CYS A 59 2.93 3.72 2.88
C CYS A 59 2.28 2.45 2.29
N ARG A 60 1.45 2.61 1.25
CA ARG A 60 0.79 1.49 0.57
C ARG A 60 1.80 0.57 -0.12
N MET A 61 2.82 1.13 -0.77
CA MET A 61 3.90 0.36 -1.36
C MET A 61 4.68 -0.43 -0.32
N ILE A 62 5.04 0.19 0.81
CA ILE A 62 5.72 -0.49 1.92
C ILE A 62 4.88 -1.64 2.44
N SER A 63 3.58 -1.41 2.68
CA SER A 63 2.66 -2.46 3.14
C SER A 63 2.58 -3.63 2.16
N TYR A 64 2.51 -3.35 0.85
CA TYR A 64 2.49 -4.39 -0.17
C TYR A 64 3.80 -5.19 -0.20
N ILE A 65 4.96 -4.51 -0.22
CA ILE A 65 6.29 -5.15 -0.23
C ILE A 65 6.49 -6.08 0.98
N ARG A 66 5.91 -5.75 2.14
CA ARG A 66 5.95 -6.57 3.35
C ARG A 66 5.14 -7.86 3.24
N THR A 67 4.03 -7.84 2.51
CA THR A 67 3.08 -8.97 2.46
C THR A 67 3.23 -9.84 1.23
N THR A 68 4.03 -9.43 0.23
CA THR A 68 4.22 -10.18 -1.01
C THR A 68 5.70 -10.40 -1.36
N SER A 69 5.95 -11.48 -2.11
CA SER A 69 7.20 -11.73 -2.83
C SER A 69 7.08 -11.43 -4.32
N PHE A 70 5.86 -11.13 -4.81
CA PHE A 70 5.60 -10.85 -6.22
C PHE A 70 5.55 -9.34 -6.49
N TYR A 71 6.69 -8.78 -6.89
CA TYR A 71 6.85 -7.33 -7.04
C TYR A 71 6.38 -6.79 -8.40
N GLY A 72 6.27 -7.63 -9.43
CA GLY A 72 5.92 -7.23 -10.80
C GLY A 72 4.55 -6.57 -10.98
N GLN A 73 3.68 -6.63 -9.96
CA GLN A 73 2.39 -5.93 -9.95
C GLN A 73 2.44 -4.54 -9.31
N ILE A 74 3.52 -4.15 -8.63
CA ILE A 74 3.59 -2.87 -7.90
C ILE A 74 3.41 -1.70 -8.87
N LYS A 75 4.10 -1.72 -10.03
CA LYS A 75 3.93 -0.71 -11.07
C LYS A 75 2.52 -0.64 -11.65
N LYS A 76 1.86 -1.79 -11.85
CA LYS A 76 0.49 -1.84 -12.38
C LYS A 76 -0.52 -1.30 -11.37
N MET A 77 -0.35 -1.64 -10.08
CA MET A 77 -1.16 -1.08 -9.00
C MET A 77 -0.97 0.45 -8.88
N TYR A 78 0.26 0.93 -9.08
CA TYR A 78 0.59 2.35 -9.11
C TYR A 78 -0.07 3.09 -10.28
N ALA A 79 0.04 2.54 -11.50
CA ALA A 79 -0.48 3.18 -12.72
C ALA A 79 -2.02 3.21 -12.78
N ASN A 80 -2.69 2.17 -12.25
CA ASN A 80 -4.15 2.02 -12.39
C ASN A 80 -4.97 2.81 -11.36
N LYS A 81 -4.38 3.72 -10.58
CA LYS A 81 -5.09 4.46 -9.51
C LYS A 81 -5.90 3.55 -8.56
N MET A 82 -5.58 2.25 -8.48
CA MET A 82 -6.23 1.25 -7.62
C MET A 82 -6.09 1.57 -6.12
N PHE A 83 -5.33 2.61 -5.79
CA PHE A 83 -5.17 3.14 -4.45
C PHE A 83 -6.10 4.34 -4.15
N HIS A 84 -6.84 4.89 -5.10
CA HIS A 84 -7.67 6.08 -4.86
C HIS A 84 -9.06 5.80 -4.29
N ASP A 85 -9.54 4.55 -4.31
CA ASP A 85 -10.90 4.21 -3.87
C ASP A 85 -10.95 3.30 -2.64
N GLN A 86 -10.23 3.67 -1.57
CA GLN A 86 -10.75 3.38 -0.25
C GLN A 86 -11.14 4.69 0.42
N PRO A 87 -12.44 4.99 0.56
CA PRO A 87 -12.85 6.05 1.48
C PRO A 87 -12.27 5.71 2.86
N ALA A 88 -11.82 6.74 3.57
CA ALA A 88 -11.42 6.61 4.97
C ALA A 88 -12.49 5.77 5.70
N PRO A 89 -12.12 4.81 6.56
CA PRO A 89 -13.11 4.14 7.39
C PRO A 89 -13.86 5.24 8.12
N SER A 90 -15.15 5.40 7.80
CA SER A 90 -16.01 6.31 8.53
C SER A 90 -15.86 5.97 10.00
N SER A 91 -15.63 6.98 10.83
CA SER A 91 -15.69 6.89 12.28
C SER A 91 -17.12 6.51 12.69
N ALA A 92 -17.49 5.25 12.47
CA ALA A 92 -18.63 4.62 13.09
C ALA A 92 -18.14 4.10 14.45
N PRO A 93 -18.90 4.31 15.55
CA PRO A 93 -18.52 3.81 16.85
C PRO A 93 -18.42 2.29 16.79
N VAL A 94 -17.30 1.77 17.28
CA VAL A 94 -17.01 0.34 17.43
C VAL A 94 -18.12 -0.28 18.27
N GLN A 95 -19.09 -0.95 17.64
CA GLN A 95 -19.90 -1.96 18.30
C GLN A 95 -19.05 -3.22 18.37
N VAL A 96 -18.64 -3.56 19.60
CA VAL A 96 -18.05 -4.85 19.95
C VAL A 96 -19.03 -5.95 19.54
N PRO A 97 -18.68 -6.92 18.66
CA PRO A 97 -19.52 -8.08 18.45
C PRO A 97 -19.39 -8.98 19.68
N ALA A 98 -20.49 -9.14 20.40
CA ALA A 98 -20.65 -10.22 21.36
C ALA A 98 -20.39 -11.54 20.64
N ALA A 99 -19.54 -12.36 21.24
CA ALA A 99 -19.33 -13.74 20.81
C ALA A 99 -20.65 -14.51 20.93
N GLU A 100 -21.15 -15.07 19.82
CA GLU A 100 -21.84 -16.37 19.72
C GLU A 100 -22.36 -16.59 18.29
N GLU A 101 -22.49 -17.87 17.90
CA GLU A 101 -23.03 -18.38 16.63
C GLU A 101 -22.11 -18.40 15.39
N ILE A 102 -21.00 -19.13 15.50
CA ILE A 102 -20.39 -19.84 14.36
C ILE A 102 -20.43 -21.34 14.68
N ALA A 103 -21.55 -22.02 14.43
CA ALA A 103 -21.58 -23.49 14.52
C ALA A 103 -22.67 -24.22 13.71
N VAL A 104 -23.74 -23.58 13.22
CA VAL A 104 -24.92 -24.34 12.72
C VAL A 104 -25.09 -24.32 11.19
N SER A 105 -24.39 -23.46 10.46
CA SER A 105 -24.60 -23.32 9.00
C SER A 105 -23.78 -24.30 8.13
N SER A 106 -22.69 -24.87 8.66
CA SER A 106 -21.72 -25.62 7.85
C SER A 106 -22.07 -27.10 7.62
N MET A 107 -23.03 -27.69 8.34
CA MET A 107 -23.36 -29.12 8.22
C MET A 107 -24.39 -29.46 7.13
N LYS A 108 -25.15 -28.49 6.60
CA LYS A 108 -26.22 -28.79 5.61
C LYS A 108 -25.74 -28.95 4.16
N ILE A 109 -24.49 -28.59 3.85
CA ILE A 109 -23.97 -28.64 2.47
C ILE A 109 -23.32 -30.01 2.15
N LEU A 110 -22.89 -30.77 3.16
CA LEU A 110 -22.19 -32.04 2.95
C LEU A 110 -23.12 -33.23 2.66
N GLU A 111 -24.41 -33.19 3.02
CA GLU A 111 -25.35 -34.29 2.74
C GLU A 111 -25.86 -34.34 1.29
N LYS A 112 -25.59 -33.31 0.47
CA LYS A 112 -26.12 -33.24 -0.91
C LYS A 112 -25.17 -33.76 -1.99
N ILE A 113 -23.97 -34.20 -1.64
CA ILE A 113 -22.94 -34.66 -2.58
C ILE A 113 -22.77 -36.19 -2.54
N VAL A 114 -23.37 -36.89 -1.58
CA VAL A 114 -23.31 -38.37 -1.50
C VAL A 114 -24.72 -38.97 -1.44
N ARG A 115 -25.45 -38.89 -2.56
CA ARG A 115 -26.50 -39.85 -2.92
C ARG A 115 -26.55 -40.01 -4.43
#